data_AF-A0A938RP63-F1
#
_entry.id   AF-A0A938RP63-F1
#
_cell.length_a   1.000
_cell.length_b   1.000
_cell.length_c   1.000
_cell.angle_alpha   90.00
_cell.angle_beta   90.00
_cell.angle_gamma   90.00
#
_symmetry.space_group_name_H-M   'P 1'
#
loop_
_entity.id
_entity.type
_entity.pdbx_description
1 polymer ?
#
loop_
_entity_poly.entity_id
_entity_poly.type
_entity_poly.pdbx_seq_one_letter_code
_entity_poly.pdbx_strand_id
1 'polypeptide(L)'
;MEGESVLETGTSRSRFWRFRGRPLAGVIYSTREFREIIHRECVRAARYHSRFSLAIFEVGTRDENSVLIRRFVRTVYRRFRDTDEIGWYRRGQIGVMMPFTPSEGARQLADHVSNLLSSLTLPPPFTIYSYPSDNWPKRHRLERFFTYLNVSALVGRLFLSPAPQSGEFHALLARERGRADRNGNRFSLIIFKMANLPPGIAIQRRLQLSLGSRLRDTDEFGWYDDQHLGAIIPYANGQSARRIAEGICRNISLPSNNETFVVYTYPENWFVDQRSDLSLELDLFAQTAPSASKP
;
A
#
# COMPACT_ATOMS: atom_id res chain seq x y z
N MET A 1 11.21 -48.71 3.52
CA MET A 1 11.40 -48.23 2.15
C MET A 1 10.16 -47.43 1.79
N GLU A 2 10.02 -46.19 2.30
CA GLU A 2 10.68 -44.97 1.80
C GLU A 2 10.47 -44.84 0.29
N GLY A 3 9.53 -44.02 -0.16
CA GLY A 3 9.71 -42.59 -0.48
C GLY A 3 8.91 -42.36 -1.78
N GLU A 4 8.41 -41.21 -2.19
CA GLU A 4 8.62 -39.82 -1.81
C GLU A 4 7.43 -39.04 -2.36
N SER A 5 6.94 -38.09 -1.56
CA SER A 5 5.98 -37.07 -1.95
C SER A 5 6.64 -36.06 -2.90
N VAL A 6 6.16 -35.95 -4.13
CA VAL A 6 6.57 -34.85 -5.03
C VAL A 6 5.70 -33.63 -4.78
N LEU A 7 6.40 -32.61 -4.31
CA LEU A 7 6.00 -31.27 -3.91
C LEU A 7 5.18 -30.54 -4.98
N GLU A 8 4.01 -30.04 -4.59
CA GLU A 8 3.26 -29.04 -5.34
C GLU A 8 4.06 -27.73 -5.43
N THR A 9 4.20 -27.27 -6.67
CA THR A 9 4.91 -26.05 -7.03
C THR A 9 4.13 -24.81 -6.59
N GLY A 10 4.76 -24.01 -5.73
CA GLY A 10 4.24 -22.72 -5.28
C GLY A 10 4.11 -21.74 -6.44
N THR A 11 2.89 -21.54 -6.90
CA THR A 11 2.55 -20.53 -7.91
C THR A 11 2.62 -19.14 -7.28
N SER A 12 3.63 -18.37 -7.71
CA SER A 12 3.74 -16.93 -7.48
C SER A 12 2.50 -16.25 -8.09
N ARG A 13 1.53 -15.92 -7.24
CA ARG A 13 0.35 -15.15 -7.63
C ARG A 13 0.56 -13.70 -7.21
N SER A 14 0.99 -12.88 -8.17
CA SER A 14 0.70 -11.45 -8.21
C SER A 14 -0.80 -11.25 -8.00
N ARG A 15 -1.19 -10.44 -7.01
CA ARG A 15 -2.59 -10.30 -6.58
C ARG A 15 -3.05 -8.84 -6.52
N PHE A 16 -3.75 -8.46 -7.59
CA PHE A 16 -5.12 -7.92 -7.66
C PHE A 16 -5.65 -7.09 -6.49
N TRP A 17 -6.17 -5.88 -6.77
CA TRP A 17 -7.29 -5.29 -6.00
C TRP A 17 -8.29 -4.49 -6.87
N ARG A 18 -9.47 -5.07 -7.11
CA ARG A 18 -10.82 -4.45 -6.99
C ARG A 18 -11.77 -5.57 -6.53
N PHE A 19 -12.80 -5.23 -5.74
CA PHE A 19 -14.20 -5.78 -5.74
C PHE A 19 -14.90 -5.39 -4.42
N ARG A 20 -16.15 -4.89 -4.34
CA ARG A 20 -17.39 -5.14 -5.11
C ARG A 20 -17.74 -6.64 -5.32
N GLY A 21 -17.36 -7.54 -4.39
CA GLY A 21 -17.87 -8.93 -4.35
C GLY A 21 -16.87 -10.10 -4.48
N ARG A 22 -15.67 -10.05 -3.88
CA ARG A 22 -14.80 -11.24 -3.70
C ARG A 22 -14.59 -11.62 -2.22
N PRO A 23 -14.16 -12.87 -1.93
CA PRO A 23 -13.97 -13.39 -0.57
C PRO A 23 -12.87 -12.61 0.18
N LEU A 24 -12.97 -12.58 1.51
CA LEU A 24 -12.10 -11.81 2.41
C LEU A 24 -10.61 -12.19 2.35
N ALA A 25 -10.27 -13.33 1.75
CA ALA A 25 -8.94 -13.94 1.65
C ALA A 25 -7.89 -13.16 0.83
N GLY A 26 -8.10 -11.87 0.60
CA GLY A 26 -6.95 -11.01 0.35
C GLY A 26 -7.11 -9.57 0.83
N VAL A 27 -8.21 -9.19 1.48
CA VAL A 27 -8.26 -7.90 2.16
C VAL A 27 -7.22 -7.88 3.30
N ILE A 28 -6.92 -9.04 3.89
CA ILE A 28 -5.95 -9.21 4.97
C ILE A 28 -4.59 -9.61 4.38
N TYR A 29 -3.57 -8.77 4.59
CA TYR A 29 -2.20 -9.11 4.24
C TYR A 29 -1.68 -10.31 5.04
N SER A 30 -0.85 -11.14 4.41
CA SER A 30 -0.13 -12.20 5.11
C SER A 30 0.82 -11.60 6.17
N THR A 31 1.31 -12.46 7.07
CA THR A 31 2.21 -12.00 8.14
C THR A 31 3.49 -11.36 7.64
N ARG A 32 4.02 -11.85 6.52
CA ARG A 32 5.21 -11.27 5.92
C ARG A 32 4.90 -9.91 5.30
N GLU A 33 3.88 -9.83 4.45
CA GLU A 33 3.48 -8.60 3.76
C GLU A 33 3.13 -7.49 4.75
N PHE A 34 2.34 -7.81 5.78
CA PHE A 34 1.93 -6.82 6.77
C PHE A 34 3.10 -6.28 7.59
N ARG A 35 4.10 -7.12 7.90
CA ARG A 35 5.34 -6.67 8.55
C ARG A 35 6.17 -5.77 7.64
N GLU A 36 6.23 -6.07 6.34
CA GLU A 36 6.90 -5.22 5.36
C GLU A 36 6.20 -3.85 5.25
N ILE A 37 4.86 -3.82 5.25
CA ILE A 37 4.05 -2.59 5.27
C ILE A 37 4.34 -1.77 6.54
N ILE A 38 4.29 -2.38 7.73
CA ILE A 38 4.61 -1.71 8.99
C ILE A 38 6.04 -1.16 8.97
N HIS A 39 7.00 -1.92 8.44
CA HIS A 39 8.39 -1.47 8.33
C HIS A 39 8.52 -0.23 7.45
N ARG A 40 7.94 -0.25 6.25
CA ARG A 40 7.96 0.90 5.34
C ARG A 40 7.34 2.13 6.01
N GLU A 41 6.26 1.96 6.76
CA GLU A 41 5.64 3.07 7.50
C GLU A 41 6.53 3.58 8.64
N CYS A 42 7.27 2.71 9.35
CA CYS A 42 8.30 3.15 10.31
C CYS A 42 9.39 3.98 9.64
N VAL A 43 9.92 3.54 8.50
CA VAL A 43 10.95 4.28 7.74
C VAL A 43 10.40 5.64 7.29
N ARG A 44 9.16 5.66 6.79
CA ARG A 44 8.45 6.88 6.39
C ARG A 44 8.29 7.83 7.57
N ALA A 45 7.81 7.34 8.71
CA ALA A 45 7.60 8.12 9.92
C ALA A 45 8.89 8.68 10.53
N ALA A 46 9.95 7.87 10.59
CA ALA A 46 11.25 8.31 11.08
C ALA A 46 11.82 9.45 10.22
N ARG A 47 11.60 9.37 8.91
CA ARG A 47 12.14 10.33 7.95
C ARG A 47 11.36 11.63 7.90
N TYR A 48 10.04 11.54 7.84
CA TYR A 48 9.17 12.70 7.62
C TYR A 48 8.55 13.22 8.93
N HIS A 49 9.06 12.73 10.07
CA HIS A 49 8.57 13.07 11.40
C HIS A 49 7.05 12.88 11.57
N SER A 50 6.47 11.97 10.81
CA SER A 50 5.04 11.66 10.91
C SER A 50 4.79 10.61 12.00
N ARG A 51 3.55 10.53 12.46
CA ARG A 51 3.10 9.54 13.44
C ARG A 51 2.10 8.58 12.81
N PHE A 52 2.09 7.34 13.26
CA PHE A 52 1.03 6.38 12.93
C PHE A 52 0.73 5.48 14.11
N SER A 53 -0.41 4.80 14.07
CA SER A 53 -0.80 3.84 15.10
C SER A 53 -1.03 2.45 14.53
N LEU A 54 -0.81 1.44 15.36
CA LEU A 54 -1.04 0.03 15.05
C LEU A 54 -1.93 -0.55 16.15
N ALA A 55 -3.16 -0.94 15.80
CA ALA A 55 -4.05 -1.69 16.68
C ALA A 55 -3.87 -3.18 16.39
N ILE A 56 -3.64 -3.99 17.43
CA ILE A 56 -3.47 -5.45 17.33
C ILE A 56 -4.60 -6.11 18.10
N PHE A 57 -5.38 -6.97 17.44
CA PHE A 57 -6.52 -7.69 17.98
C PHE A 57 -6.21 -9.17 18.11
N GLU A 58 -6.51 -9.74 19.28
CA GLU A 58 -6.38 -11.16 19.59
C GLU A 58 -7.64 -11.90 19.13
N VAL A 59 -7.61 -12.46 17.92
CA VAL A 59 -8.77 -13.13 17.30
C VAL A 59 -8.79 -14.64 17.51
N GLY A 60 -7.69 -15.23 17.99
CA GLY A 60 -7.61 -16.64 18.40
C GLY A 60 -7.64 -17.67 17.25
N THR A 61 -8.02 -17.28 16.04
CA THR A 61 -8.05 -18.13 14.84
C THR A 61 -7.38 -17.47 13.64
N ARG A 62 -6.87 -18.29 12.71
CA ARG A 62 -6.41 -17.84 11.37
C ARG A 62 -7.39 -18.18 10.26
N ASP A 63 -8.50 -18.81 10.59
CA ASP A 63 -9.50 -19.18 9.61
C ASP A 63 -10.19 -17.92 9.08
N GLU A 64 -9.79 -17.48 7.89
CA GLU A 64 -10.36 -16.35 7.16
C GLU A 64 -11.83 -16.57 6.81
N ASN A 65 -12.31 -17.82 6.82
CA ASN A 65 -13.72 -18.14 6.63
C ASN A 65 -14.53 -18.10 7.93
N SER A 66 -13.88 -17.98 9.10
CA SER A 66 -14.60 -17.91 10.37
C SER A 66 -15.47 -16.64 10.42
N VAL A 67 -16.71 -16.79 10.88
CA VAL A 67 -17.69 -15.68 10.94
C VAL A 67 -17.12 -14.45 11.66
N LEU A 68 -16.33 -14.67 12.71
CA LEU A 68 -15.65 -13.63 13.47
C LEU A 68 -14.71 -12.82 12.59
N ILE A 69 -13.78 -13.45 11.85
CA ILE A 69 -12.83 -12.75 10.99
C ILE A 69 -13.55 -12.03 9.87
N ARG A 70 -14.56 -12.66 9.25
CA ARG A 70 -15.34 -12.03 8.18
C ARG A 70 -16.05 -10.77 8.64
N ARG A 71 -16.67 -10.81 9.81
CA ARG A 71 -17.38 -9.66 10.38
C ARG A 71 -16.41 -8.61 10.92
N PHE A 72 -15.28 -9.02 11.50
CA PHE A 72 -14.19 -8.13 11.91
C PHE A 72 -13.75 -7.30 10.71
N VAL A 73 -13.30 -7.94 9.63
CA VAL A 73 -12.81 -7.24 8.44
C VAL A 73 -13.89 -6.37 7.83
N ARG A 74 -15.14 -6.84 7.71
CA ARG A 74 -16.24 -6.01 7.19
C ARG A 74 -16.51 -4.78 8.05
N THR A 75 -16.42 -4.91 9.36
CA THR A 75 -16.64 -3.81 10.33
C THR A 75 -15.53 -2.79 10.23
N VAL A 76 -14.31 -3.29 10.25
CA VAL A 76 -13.08 -2.52 10.13
C VAL A 76 -13.05 -1.78 8.79
N TYR A 77 -13.36 -2.46 7.69
CA TYR A 77 -13.40 -1.89 6.34
C TYR A 77 -14.43 -0.77 6.17
N ARG A 78 -15.60 -0.85 6.82
CA ARG A 78 -16.60 0.25 6.80
C ARG A 78 -16.11 1.54 7.45
N ARG A 79 -15.04 1.46 8.26
CA ARG A 79 -14.40 2.59 8.92
C ARG A 79 -13.02 2.89 8.36
N PHE A 80 -12.52 2.05 7.47
CA PHE A 80 -11.20 2.19 6.89
C PHE A 80 -11.17 3.36 5.93
N ARG A 81 -10.07 4.10 6.04
CA ARG A 81 -9.65 5.00 5.00
C ARG A 81 -8.86 4.21 3.97
N ASP A 82 -8.74 4.75 2.77
CA ASP A 82 -7.90 4.19 1.70
C ASP A 82 -6.41 4.08 2.10
N THR A 83 -6.00 4.76 3.19
CA THR A 83 -4.66 4.73 3.74
C THR A 83 -4.42 3.65 4.80
N ASP A 84 -5.50 3.10 5.38
CA ASP A 84 -5.41 2.15 6.48
C ASP A 84 -5.18 0.74 5.94
N GLU A 85 -4.30 -0.02 6.60
CA GLU A 85 -3.86 -1.35 6.13
C GLU A 85 -4.20 -2.42 7.19
N ILE A 86 -4.66 -3.59 6.76
CA ILE A 86 -5.02 -4.71 7.65
C ILE A 86 -4.24 -5.97 7.28
N GLY A 87 -3.71 -6.67 8.28
CA GLY A 87 -2.98 -7.90 8.03
C GLY A 87 -2.78 -8.77 9.25
N TRP A 88 -2.36 -10.01 9.02
CA TRP A 88 -1.98 -10.92 10.09
C TRP A 88 -0.70 -10.44 10.77
N TYR A 89 -0.71 -10.12 12.05
CA TYR A 89 0.51 -9.70 12.76
C TYR A 89 1.34 -10.91 13.26
N ARG A 90 0.63 -11.90 13.82
CA ARG A 90 1.13 -13.23 14.25
C ARG A 90 0.00 -14.25 14.16
N ARG A 91 0.26 -15.49 14.58
CA ARG A 91 -0.78 -16.52 14.67
C ARG A 91 -1.87 -16.06 15.64
N GLY A 92 -3.11 -16.00 15.15
CA GLY A 92 -4.27 -15.58 15.94
C GLY A 92 -4.35 -14.08 16.22
N GLN A 93 -3.51 -13.25 15.58
CA GLN A 93 -3.47 -11.80 15.77
C GLN A 93 -3.66 -11.07 14.45
N ILE A 94 -4.65 -10.18 14.38
CA ILE A 94 -4.83 -9.25 13.26
C ILE A 94 -4.38 -7.86 13.69
N GLY A 95 -3.56 -7.22 12.86
CA GLY A 95 -3.18 -5.84 13.02
C GLY A 95 -3.90 -4.93 12.02
N VAL A 96 -4.15 -3.71 12.47
CA VAL A 96 -4.69 -2.59 11.71
C VAL A 96 -3.71 -1.42 11.84
N MET A 97 -3.05 -1.06 10.75
CA MET A 97 -2.10 0.05 10.68
C MET A 97 -2.80 1.28 10.12
N MET A 98 -2.70 2.40 10.84
CA MET A 98 -3.42 3.64 10.55
C MET A 98 -2.43 4.80 10.44
N PRO A 99 -2.01 5.18 9.22
CA PRO A 99 -1.16 6.34 9.00
C PRO A 99 -1.78 7.62 9.54
N PHE A 100 -0.93 8.56 9.99
CA PHE A 100 -1.36 9.89 10.46
C PHE A 100 -2.48 9.86 11.52
N THR A 101 -2.52 8.79 12.31
CA THR A 101 -3.57 8.57 13.32
C THR A 101 -2.93 8.52 14.71
N PRO A 102 -3.30 9.44 15.62
CA PRO A 102 -2.84 9.37 17.01
C PRO A 102 -3.43 8.16 17.73
N SER A 103 -2.83 7.79 18.86
CA SER A 103 -3.27 6.64 19.68
C SER A 103 -4.74 6.70 20.08
N GLU A 104 -5.27 7.90 20.33
CA GLU A 104 -6.67 8.12 20.68
C GLU A 104 -7.62 7.74 19.54
N GLY A 105 -7.33 8.18 18.32
CA GLY A 105 -8.14 7.81 17.14
C GLY A 105 -8.07 6.31 16.84
N ALA A 106 -6.91 5.69 17.05
CA ALA A 106 -6.76 4.24 16.96
C ALA A 106 -7.58 3.50 18.02
N ARG A 107 -7.70 4.07 19.23
CA ARG A 107 -8.51 3.52 20.32
C ARG A 107 -9.98 3.59 20.02
N GLN A 108 -10.46 4.73 19.52
CA GLN A 108 -11.85 4.87 19.09
C GLN A 108 -12.22 3.81 18.02
N LEU A 109 -11.34 3.55 17.05
CA LEU A 109 -11.56 2.47 16.09
C LEU A 109 -11.62 1.10 16.78
N ALA A 110 -10.66 0.80 17.66
CA ALA A 110 -10.58 -0.49 18.33
C ALA A 110 -11.78 -0.75 19.25
N ASP A 111 -12.20 0.24 20.03
CA ASP A 111 -13.40 0.18 20.86
C ASP A 111 -14.66 -0.05 20.01
N HIS A 112 -14.76 0.66 18.89
CA HIS A 112 -15.90 0.50 17.98
C HIS A 112 -15.97 -0.90 17.37
N VAL A 113 -14.83 -1.43 16.92
CA VAL A 113 -14.72 -2.80 16.38
C VAL A 113 -15.07 -3.83 17.46
N SER A 114 -14.53 -3.67 18.66
CA SER A 114 -14.82 -4.53 19.81
C SER A 114 -16.31 -4.53 20.14
N ASN A 115 -16.94 -3.36 20.28
CA ASN A 115 -18.35 -3.23 20.59
C ASN A 115 -19.27 -3.89 19.55
N LEU A 116 -18.92 -3.77 18.26
CA LEU A 116 -19.69 -4.41 17.19
C LEU A 116 -19.55 -5.94 17.19
N LEU A 117 -18.41 -6.46 17.66
CA LEU A 117 -18.16 -7.90 17.78
C LEU A 117 -18.72 -8.49 19.08
N SER A 118 -18.88 -7.69 20.13
CA SER A 118 -19.50 -8.10 21.41
C SER A 118 -20.90 -8.69 21.24
N SER A 119 -21.63 -8.28 20.19
CA SER A 119 -22.93 -8.83 19.81
C SER A 119 -22.91 -10.31 19.38
N LEU A 120 -21.74 -10.88 19.11
CA LEU A 120 -21.58 -12.28 18.67
C LEU A 120 -20.80 -13.13 19.66
N THR A 121 -19.73 -12.58 20.24
CA THR A 121 -18.78 -13.30 21.10
C THR A 121 -18.18 -12.32 22.11
N LEU A 122 -17.38 -12.82 23.05
CA LEU A 122 -16.50 -11.96 23.84
C LEU A 122 -15.65 -11.10 22.88
N PRO A 123 -15.57 -9.77 23.07
CA PRO A 123 -14.79 -8.91 22.19
C PRO A 123 -13.32 -9.32 22.23
N PRO A 124 -12.62 -9.35 21.08
CA PRO A 124 -11.21 -9.70 21.05
C PRO A 124 -10.42 -8.65 21.85
N PRO A 125 -9.57 -9.06 22.81
CA PRO A 125 -8.63 -8.15 23.44
C PRO A 125 -7.81 -7.44 22.38
N PHE A 126 -7.49 -6.17 22.61
CA PHE A 126 -6.66 -5.41 21.69
C PHE A 126 -5.59 -4.58 22.41
N THR A 127 -4.49 -4.33 21.72
CA THR A 127 -3.40 -3.44 22.15
C THR A 127 -3.14 -2.39 21.09
N ILE A 128 -2.89 -1.15 21.51
CA ILE A 128 -2.60 -0.04 20.60
C ILE A 128 -1.17 0.41 20.80
N TYR A 129 -0.45 0.49 19.70
CA TYR A 129 0.89 1.03 19.60
C TYR A 129 0.88 2.31 18.78
N SER A 130 1.80 3.23 19.07
CA SER A 130 2.04 4.40 18.24
C SER A 130 3.52 4.50 17.90
N TYR A 131 3.84 4.96 16.70
CA TYR A 131 5.21 5.20 16.28
C TYR A 131 5.40 6.67 15.87
N PRO A 132 6.51 7.31 16.26
CA PRO A 132 7.47 6.83 17.25
C PRO A 132 6.90 6.87 18.69
N SER A 133 7.22 5.85 19.49
CA SER A 133 6.96 5.77 20.94
C SER A 133 7.84 4.70 21.58
N ASP A 134 8.11 4.85 22.87
CA ASP A 134 8.84 3.86 23.68
C ASP A 134 8.08 2.53 23.84
N ASN A 135 6.76 2.56 23.67
CA ASN A 135 5.92 1.37 23.74
C ASN A 135 5.86 0.59 22.42
N TRP A 136 6.53 1.05 21.36
CA TRP A 136 6.52 0.39 20.06
C TRP A 136 7.04 -1.06 20.19
N PRO A 137 6.39 -2.06 19.57
CA PRO A 137 6.77 -3.46 19.73
C PRO A 137 8.22 -3.67 19.30
N LYS A 138 9.06 -4.08 20.26
CA LYS A 138 10.48 -4.37 20.02
C LYS A 138 10.58 -5.56 19.05
N ARG A 139 11.32 -5.38 17.96
CA ARG A 139 11.60 -6.47 17.01
C ARG A 139 12.43 -7.56 17.69
N HIS A 140 12.09 -8.83 17.46
CA HIS A 140 12.97 -9.94 17.87
C HIS A 140 14.27 -9.88 17.05
N ARG A 141 15.41 -10.06 17.74
CA ARG A 141 16.80 -9.88 17.27
C ARG A 141 17.13 -10.59 15.94
N LEU A 142 16.43 -11.66 15.57
CA LEU A 142 16.64 -12.43 14.34
C LEU A 142 16.06 -11.75 13.08
N GLU A 143 15.07 -10.85 13.21
CA GLU A 143 14.55 -10.09 12.07
C GLU A 143 15.54 -9.01 11.60
N ARG A 144 16.46 -8.54 12.47
CA ARG A 144 17.53 -7.61 12.09
C ARG A 144 18.41 -8.17 10.97
N PHE A 145 18.71 -9.48 10.96
CA PHE A 145 19.52 -10.10 9.91
C PHE A 145 18.84 -10.08 8.53
N PHE A 146 17.52 -10.32 8.48
CA PHE A 146 16.73 -10.17 7.25
C PHE A 146 16.40 -8.70 6.90
N THR A 147 16.69 -7.74 7.79
CA THR A 147 16.53 -6.31 7.49
C THR A 147 17.77 -5.73 6.78
N TYR A 148 18.95 -6.32 6.96
CA TYR A 148 20.19 -5.93 6.27
C TYR A 148 20.43 -6.69 4.96
N LEU A 149 20.05 -7.98 4.92
CA LEU A 149 19.86 -8.66 3.64
C LEU A 149 18.54 -8.17 3.09
N ASN A 150 18.62 -7.15 2.26
CA ASN A 150 17.50 -6.49 1.62
C ASN A 150 16.79 -7.48 0.68
N VAL A 151 16.17 -8.57 1.15
CA VAL A 151 15.74 -9.67 0.27
C VAL A 151 14.72 -9.18 -0.77
N SER A 152 13.91 -8.15 -0.50
CA SER A 152 13.06 -7.53 -1.53
C SER A 152 13.83 -6.68 -2.55
N ALA A 153 14.83 -5.87 -2.15
CA ALA A 153 15.67 -5.16 -3.13
C ALA A 153 16.84 -5.99 -3.69
N LEU A 154 17.20 -7.12 -3.08
CA LEU A 154 18.30 -8.01 -3.44
C LEU A 154 17.77 -9.18 -4.28
N VAL A 155 16.58 -9.71 -3.96
CA VAL A 155 15.78 -10.51 -4.91
C VAL A 155 15.24 -9.61 -6.01
N GLY A 156 14.83 -8.36 -5.76
CA GLY A 156 14.53 -7.39 -6.82
C GLY A 156 15.72 -7.00 -7.70
N ARG A 157 16.95 -7.08 -7.19
CA ARG A 157 18.21 -6.90 -7.96
C ARG A 157 18.60 -8.13 -8.78
N LEU A 158 18.18 -9.33 -8.39
CA LEU A 158 18.55 -10.60 -9.05
C LEU A 158 17.41 -11.20 -9.89
N PHE A 159 16.16 -10.90 -9.54
CA PHE A 159 14.92 -11.31 -10.17
C PHE A 159 13.95 -10.12 -10.15
N LEU A 160 13.89 -9.36 -11.25
CA LEU A 160 12.88 -8.32 -11.43
C LEU A 160 11.49 -8.99 -11.36
N SER A 161 10.80 -8.82 -10.23
CA SER A 161 9.35 -9.01 -10.25
C SER A 161 8.78 -7.97 -11.22
N PRO A 162 7.79 -8.34 -12.07
CA PRO A 162 7.22 -7.39 -13.01
C PRO A 162 6.70 -6.16 -12.24
N ALA A 163 6.92 -4.97 -12.81
CA ALA A 163 6.38 -3.74 -12.24
C ALA A 163 4.85 -3.87 -12.06
N PRO A 164 4.29 -3.32 -10.96
CA PRO A 164 2.85 -3.35 -10.71
C PRO A 164 2.04 -2.95 -11.94
N GLN A 165 0.94 -3.65 -12.20
CA GLN A 165 0.08 -3.33 -13.34
C GLN A 165 -0.72 -2.03 -13.10
N SER A 166 -1.33 -1.48 -14.15
CA SER A 166 -2.11 -0.21 -14.09
C SER A 166 -3.03 -0.12 -12.87
N GLY A 167 -3.90 -1.11 -12.66
CA GLY A 167 -4.82 -1.11 -11.52
C GLY A 167 -4.11 -1.06 -10.15
N GLU A 168 -2.99 -1.77 -10.00
CA GLU A 168 -2.21 -1.78 -8.76
C GLU A 168 -1.52 -0.44 -8.52
N PHE A 169 -0.90 0.13 -9.57
CA PHE A 169 -0.25 1.42 -9.47
C PHE A 169 -1.24 2.56 -9.17
N HIS A 170 -2.43 2.53 -9.77
CA HIS A 170 -3.48 3.50 -9.44
C HIS A 170 -3.96 3.39 -7.99
N ALA A 171 -4.03 2.19 -7.42
CA ALA A 171 -4.35 2.03 -6.00
C ALA A 171 -3.24 2.63 -5.11
N LEU A 172 -1.97 2.43 -5.46
CA LEU A 172 -0.84 3.08 -4.77
C LEU A 172 -0.92 4.60 -4.87
N LEU A 173 -1.29 5.12 -6.04
CA LEU A 173 -1.45 6.55 -6.30
C LEU A 173 -2.61 7.16 -5.52
N ALA A 174 -3.78 6.51 -5.53
CA ALA A 174 -4.95 6.93 -4.76
C ALA A 174 -4.64 6.95 -3.26
N ARG A 175 -3.91 5.95 -2.77
CA ARG A 175 -3.45 5.90 -1.39
C ARG A 175 -2.53 7.06 -1.05
N GLU A 176 -1.56 7.39 -1.92
CA GLU A 176 -0.67 8.54 -1.66
C GLU A 176 -1.42 9.87 -1.71
N ARG A 177 -2.44 10.01 -2.58
CA ARG A 177 -3.35 11.16 -2.55
C ARG A 177 -4.10 11.26 -1.22
N GLY A 178 -4.72 10.17 -0.76
CA GLY A 178 -5.40 10.15 0.53
C GLY A 178 -4.47 10.47 1.71
N ARG A 179 -3.18 10.10 1.61
CA ARG A 179 -2.17 10.52 2.59
C ARG A 179 -1.94 12.03 2.54
N ALA A 180 -1.71 12.58 1.35
CA ALA A 180 -1.50 14.00 1.11
C ALA A 180 -2.68 14.87 1.58
N ASP A 181 -3.90 14.48 1.23
CA ASP A 181 -5.13 15.19 1.64
C ASP A 181 -5.26 15.27 3.15
N ARG A 182 -4.83 14.21 3.84
CA ARG A 182 -4.97 14.10 5.29
C ARG A 182 -3.91 14.86 6.06
N ASN A 183 -2.67 14.84 5.59
CA ASN A 183 -1.52 15.38 6.32
C ASN A 183 -1.03 16.73 5.76
N GLY A 184 -1.62 17.21 4.66
CA GLY A 184 -1.23 18.43 3.97
C GLY A 184 0.11 18.35 3.23
N ASN A 185 0.71 17.17 3.14
CA ASN A 185 1.98 16.98 2.46
C ASN A 185 1.79 16.85 0.96
N ARG A 186 2.79 17.33 0.21
CA ARG A 186 2.85 17.16 -1.24
C ARG A 186 3.50 15.83 -1.61
N PHE A 187 3.18 15.31 -2.78
CA PHE A 187 3.99 14.29 -3.42
C PHE A 187 4.12 14.59 -4.90
N SER A 188 5.09 13.96 -5.56
CA SER A 188 5.25 14.10 -7.01
C SER A 188 5.10 12.76 -7.71
N LEU A 189 4.51 12.79 -8.90
CA LEU A 189 4.37 11.65 -9.80
C LEU A 189 5.21 11.92 -11.04
N ILE A 190 6.13 11.00 -11.34
CA ILE A 190 6.91 10.99 -12.58
C ILE A 190 6.24 10.01 -13.52
N ILE A 191 5.91 10.43 -14.75
CA ILE A 191 5.39 9.56 -15.80
C ILE A 191 6.41 9.50 -16.94
N PHE A 192 6.95 8.32 -17.22
CA PHE A 192 7.78 8.05 -18.39
C PHE A 192 6.91 7.59 -19.56
N LYS A 193 7.07 8.23 -20.73
CA LYS A 193 6.31 7.97 -21.95
C LYS A 193 7.00 6.87 -22.76
N MET A 194 6.60 5.62 -22.58
CA MET A 194 7.28 4.47 -23.20
C MET A 194 7.16 4.47 -24.72
N ALA A 195 6.06 4.99 -25.26
CA ALA A 195 5.85 5.10 -26.71
C ALA A 195 6.87 6.00 -27.42
N ASN A 196 7.47 6.95 -26.69
CA ASN A 196 8.48 7.88 -27.21
C ASN A 196 9.91 7.36 -27.02
N LEU A 197 10.08 6.20 -26.38
CA LEU A 197 11.38 5.59 -26.18
C LEU A 197 11.65 4.58 -27.31
N PRO A 198 12.93 4.31 -27.63
CA PRO A 198 13.24 3.27 -28.60
C PRO A 198 12.59 1.94 -28.14
N PRO A 199 11.87 1.25 -29.04
CA PRO A 199 11.15 0.04 -28.66
C PRO A 199 12.14 -1.05 -28.24
N GLY A 200 11.81 -1.77 -27.17
CA GLY A 200 12.59 -2.94 -26.77
C GLY A 200 12.56 -3.21 -25.28
N ILE A 201 12.46 -4.50 -24.95
CA ILE A 201 12.49 -5.04 -23.58
C ILE A 201 13.72 -4.55 -22.80
N ALA A 202 14.85 -4.31 -23.49
CA ALA A 202 16.08 -3.82 -22.88
C ALA A 202 15.92 -2.43 -22.23
N ILE A 203 15.25 -1.48 -22.88
CA ILE A 203 15.07 -0.12 -22.34
C ILE A 203 14.11 -0.13 -21.18
N GLN A 204 12.99 -0.84 -21.31
CA GLN A 204 12.05 -1.06 -20.21
C GLN A 204 12.75 -1.67 -18.99
N ARG A 205 13.54 -2.73 -19.20
CA ARG A 205 14.29 -3.40 -18.12
C ARG A 205 15.32 -2.48 -17.48
N ARG A 206 16.07 -1.71 -18.27
CA ARG A 206 17.04 -0.72 -17.76
C ARG A 206 16.35 0.38 -16.97
N LEU A 207 15.19 0.85 -17.43
CA LEU A 207 14.39 1.85 -16.72
C LEU A 207 13.90 1.30 -15.37
N GLN A 208 13.33 0.09 -15.34
CA GLN A 208 12.90 -0.57 -14.11
C GLN A 208 14.06 -0.79 -13.13
N LEU A 209 15.22 -1.23 -13.61
CA LEU A 209 16.44 -1.38 -12.79
C LEU A 209 16.94 -0.03 -12.26
N SER A 210 16.91 1.01 -13.09
CA SER A 210 17.34 2.35 -12.68
C SER A 210 16.36 2.97 -11.67
N LEU A 211 15.06 2.70 -11.80
CA LEU A 211 14.05 3.08 -10.80
C LEU A 211 14.31 2.32 -9.50
N GLY A 212 14.35 0.98 -9.54
CA GLY A 212 14.55 0.16 -8.34
C GLY A 212 15.88 0.40 -7.58
N SER A 213 16.89 0.98 -8.25
CA SER A 213 18.18 1.32 -7.61
C SER A 213 18.26 2.76 -7.09
N ARG A 214 17.48 3.70 -7.65
CA ARG A 214 17.51 5.12 -7.28
C ARG A 214 16.33 5.53 -6.39
N LEU A 215 15.21 4.83 -6.51
CA LEU A 215 14.05 5.04 -5.66
C LEU A 215 14.34 4.55 -4.25
N ARG A 216 13.77 5.28 -3.30
CA ARG A 216 13.93 5.02 -1.88
C ARG A 216 12.92 3.97 -1.44
N ASP A 217 13.12 3.37 -0.27
CA ASP A 217 12.21 2.35 0.29
C ASP A 217 10.74 2.82 0.42
N THR A 218 10.51 4.13 0.45
CA THR A 218 9.17 4.74 0.54
C THR A 218 8.55 5.08 -0.81
N ASP A 219 9.34 5.09 -1.86
CA ASP A 219 8.94 5.47 -3.21
C ASP A 219 8.38 4.22 -3.90
N GLU A 220 7.37 4.40 -4.75
CA GLU A 220 6.69 3.29 -5.42
C GLU A 220 6.73 3.52 -6.94
N PHE A 221 6.78 2.46 -7.74
CA PHE A 221 6.72 2.57 -9.21
C PHE A 221 5.86 1.44 -9.79
N GLY A 222 5.32 1.66 -10.98
CA GLY A 222 4.41 0.72 -11.65
C GLY A 222 3.93 1.27 -12.98
N TRP A 223 3.25 0.44 -13.75
CA TRP A 223 2.58 0.88 -14.96
C TRP A 223 1.42 1.80 -14.61
N TYR A 224 1.37 2.98 -15.20
CA TYR A 224 0.21 3.86 -15.11
C TYR A 224 -0.86 3.42 -16.12
N ASP A 225 -0.44 3.07 -17.32
CA ASP A 225 -1.24 2.38 -18.35
C ASP A 225 -0.30 1.55 -19.23
N ASP A 226 -0.77 1.06 -20.37
CA ASP A 226 0.01 0.20 -21.28
C ASP A 226 1.21 0.92 -21.94
N GLN A 227 1.24 2.26 -21.90
CA GLN A 227 2.26 3.09 -22.56
C GLN A 227 3.03 3.98 -21.58
N HIS A 228 2.66 4.01 -20.31
CA HIS A 228 3.23 4.94 -19.34
C HIS A 228 3.71 4.21 -18.09
N LEU A 229 4.99 4.39 -17.72
CA LEU A 229 5.54 3.90 -16.47
C LEU A 229 5.59 5.04 -15.45
N GLY A 230 4.94 4.86 -14.32
CA GLY A 230 4.85 5.85 -13.25
C GLY A 230 5.79 5.57 -12.07
N ALA A 231 6.21 6.64 -11.39
CA ALA A 231 6.87 6.59 -10.09
C ALA A 231 6.30 7.65 -9.14
N ILE A 232 5.85 7.21 -7.97
CA ILE A 232 5.30 8.04 -6.89
C ILE A 232 6.44 8.35 -5.93
N ILE A 233 6.69 9.64 -5.71
CA ILE A 233 7.74 10.14 -4.82
C ILE A 233 7.08 10.92 -3.67
N PRO A 234 6.84 10.27 -2.52
CA PRO A 234 6.27 10.91 -1.33
C PRO A 234 7.09 12.11 -0.86
N TYR A 235 6.42 13.16 -0.38
CA TYR A 235 7.06 14.36 0.21
C TYR A 235 8.00 15.12 -0.73
N ALA A 236 7.94 14.87 -2.05
CA ALA A 236 8.76 15.55 -3.04
C ALA A 236 7.96 16.63 -3.78
N ASN A 237 8.61 17.77 -4.01
CA ASN A 237 8.14 18.77 -4.97
C ASN A 237 8.58 18.40 -6.41
N GLY A 238 7.98 19.08 -7.39
CA GLY A 238 8.25 18.82 -8.81
C GLY A 238 9.73 18.98 -9.19
N GLN A 239 10.46 19.92 -8.57
CA GLN A 239 11.89 20.11 -8.85
C GLN A 239 12.72 18.90 -8.38
N SER A 240 12.42 18.35 -7.21
CA SER A 240 13.14 17.18 -6.68
C SER A 240 12.83 15.92 -7.48
N ALA A 241 11.57 15.71 -7.86
CA ALA A 241 11.17 14.61 -8.73
C ALA A 241 11.77 14.72 -10.13
N ARG A 242 11.84 15.93 -10.70
CA ARG A 242 12.52 16.19 -11.98
C ARG A 242 14.00 15.82 -11.92
N ARG A 243 14.72 16.21 -10.87
CA ARG A 243 16.14 15.81 -10.69
C ARG A 243 16.32 14.29 -10.64
N ILE A 244 15.38 13.57 -10.02
CA ILE A 244 15.37 12.10 -9.98
C ILE A 244 15.19 11.55 -11.40
N ALA A 245 14.20 12.03 -12.14
CA ALA A 245 13.93 11.62 -13.51
C ALA A 245 15.11 11.89 -14.46
N GLU A 246 15.69 13.11 -14.43
CA GLU A 246 16.89 13.47 -15.19
C GLU A 246 18.09 12.59 -14.81
N GLY A 247 18.24 12.25 -13.52
CA GLY A 247 19.27 11.32 -13.05
C GLY A 247 19.09 9.90 -13.60
N ILE A 248 17.85 9.42 -13.69
CA ILE A 248 17.50 8.14 -14.31
C ILE A 248 17.82 8.19 -15.80
N CYS A 249 17.28 9.16 -16.53
CA CYS A 249 17.49 9.31 -17.98
C CYS A 249 18.98 9.34 -18.35
N ARG A 250 19.80 10.11 -17.62
CA ARG A 250 21.26 10.13 -17.82
C ARG A 250 21.91 8.76 -17.65
N ASN A 251 21.51 7.99 -16.65
CA ASN A 251 22.06 6.66 -16.41
C ASN A 251 21.74 5.65 -17.51
N ILE A 252 20.60 5.80 -18.18
CA ILE A 252 20.15 4.90 -19.24
C ILE A 252 20.31 5.48 -20.64
N SER A 253 21.02 6.61 -20.76
CA SER A 253 21.30 7.31 -22.02
C SER A 253 20.05 7.74 -22.78
N LEU A 254 18.99 8.14 -22.06
CA LEU A 254 17.78 8.71 -22.64
C LEU A 254 17.82 10.25 -22.61
N PRO A 255 17.16 10.92 -23.58
CA PRO A 255 16.95 12.36 -23.51
C PRO A 255 16.21 12.74 -22.23
N SER A 256 16.51 13.91 -21.68
CA SER A 256 15.87 14.42 -20.46
C SER A 256 14.95 15.59 -20.81
N ASN A 257 13.87 15.29 -21.53
CA ASN A 257 12.91 16.29 -22.02
C ASN A 257 11.45 15.86 -21.76
N ASN A 258 10.50 16.73 -22.07
CA ASN A 258 9.07 16.49 -21.87
C ASN A 258 8.49 15.39 -22.77
N GLU A 259 9.23 14.95 -23.80
CA GLU A 259 8.88 13.78 -24.61
C GLU A 259 9.24 12.47 -23.93
N THR A 260 10.17 12.49 -22.98
CA THR A 260 10.64 11.29 -22.25
C THR A 260 9.85 11.09 -20.97
N PHE A 261 9.69 12.17 -20.19
CA PHE A 261 8.94 12.12 -18.94
C PHE A 261 8.23 13.43 -18.65
N VAL A 262 7.18 13.34 -17.83
CA VAL A 262 6.46 14.48 -17.25
C VAL A 262 6.41 14.33 -15.74
N VAL A 263 6.41 15.45 -15.02
CA VAL A 263 6.32 15.48 -13.56
C VAL A 263 5.07 16.25 -13.16
N TYR A 264 4.24 15.60 -12.35
CA TYR A 264 3.09 16.20 -11.68
C TYR A 264 3.37 16.32 -10.19
N THR A 265 2.78 17.31 -9.53
CA THR A 265 2.91 17.51 -8.08
C THR A 265 1.53 17.73 -7.48
N TYR A 266 1.14 16.88 -6.53
CA TYR A 266 -0.11 17.03 -5.81
C TYR A 266 0.09 17.90 -4.56
N PRO A 267 -0.81 18.84 -4.24
CA PRO A 267 -2.02 19.18 -5.00
C PRO A 267 -1.82 20.27 -6.08
N GLU A 268 -0.69 21.00 -6.10
CA GLU A 268 -0.62 22.29 -6.81
C GLU A 268 -0.51 22.21 -8.35
N ASN A 269 0.08 21.14 -8.88
CA ASN A 269 0.27 20.93 -10.32
C ASN A 269 -0.14 19.50 -10.68
N TRP A 270 -1.41 19.20 -10.41
CA TRP A 270 -2.02 17.90 -10.65
C TRP A 270 -2.83 17.91 -11.93
N PHE A 271 -2.77 16.83 -12.70
CA PHE A 271 -3.63 16.66 -13.87
C PHE A 271 -5.03 16.25 -13.41
N VAL A 272 -6.06 16.71 -14.12
CA VAL A 272 -7.42 16.22 -13.93
C VAL A 272 -7.44 14.79 -14.45
N ASP A 273 -7.68 13.83 -13.56
CA ASP A 273 -7.82 12.42 -13.93
C ASP A 273 -9.05 12.29 -14.82
N GLN A 274 -8.85 12.12 -16.14
CA GLN A 274 -9.96 12.04 -17.11
C GLN A 274 -10.68 10.68 -17.08
N ARG A 275 -10.31 9.78 -16.17
CA ARG A 275 -11.02 8.52 -15.97
C ARG A 275 -12.27 8.74 -15.12
N SER A 276 -13.38 9.03 -15.80
CA SER A 276 -14.74 9.15 -15.25
C SER A 276 -15.32 7.83 -14.69
N ASP A 277 -14.57 6.72 -14.73
CA ASP A 277 -15.04 5.39 -14.30
C ASP A 277 -15.02 5.19 -12.77
N LEU A 278 -14.29 6.03 -12.03
CA LEU A 278 -14.22 5.99 -10.56
C LEU A 278 -15.09 7.04 -9.87
N SER A 279 -15.39 8.15 -10.54
CA SER A 279 -16.23 9.22 -10.00
C SER A 279 -17.73 8.90 -10.06
N LEU A 280 -18.17 8.09 -11.03
CA LEU A 280 -19.60 7.76 -11.24
C LEU A 280 -20.17 6.72 -10.26
N GLU A 281 -19.32 5.99 -9.53
CA GLU A 281 -19.81 4.97 -8.58
C GLU A 281 -20.19 5.53 -7.20
N LEU A 282 -19.82 6.77 -6.88
CA LEU A 282 -20.17 7.40 -5.60
C LEU A 282 -21.53 8.10 -5.65
N ASP A 283 -21.94 8.65 -6.80
CA ASP A 283 -23.23 9.35 -6.94
C ASP A 283 -24.43 8.40 -7.02
N LEU A 284 -24.23 7.16 -7.49
CA LEU A 284 -25.33 6.19 -7.59
C LEU A 284 -25.80 5.64 -6.23
N PHE A 285 -24.95 5.72 -5.19
CA PHE A 285 -25.32 5.30 -3.82
C PHE A 285 -25.90 6.43 -2.97
N ALA A 286 -25.69 7.69 -3.35
CA ALA A 286 -26.33 8.82 -2.68
C ALA A 286 -27.83 8.94 -3.00
N GLN A 287 -28.30 8.33 -4.10
CA GLN A 287 -29.69 8.44 -4.56
C GLN A 287 -30.62 7.28 -4.16
N THR A 288 -30.13 6.28 -3.40
CA THR A 288 -30.93 5.10 -3.00
C THR A 288 -31.30 5.03 -1.52
N ALA A 289 -31.14 6.13 -0.77
CA ALA A 289 -31.74 6.22 0.57
C ALA A 289 -33.25 6.49 0.45
N PRO A 290 -34.15 5.60 0.91
CA PRO A 290 -35.58 5.89 0.91
C PRO A 290 -35.88 7.02 1.89
N SER A 291 -36.59 8.06 1.41
CA SER A 291 -37.13 9.12 2.26
C SER A 291 -38.19 8.52 3.18
N ALA A 292 -37.83 8.29 4.45
CA ALA A 292 -38.81 8.01 5.48
C ALA A 292 -39.60 9.28 5.78
N SER A 293 -40.86 9.28 5.33
CA SER A 293 -41.91 10.20 5.73
C SER A 293 -42.03 10.27 7.26
N LYS A 294 -42.01 11.48 7.81
CA LYS A 294 -42.41 11.74 9.20
C LYS A 294 -43.95 11.78 9.31
N PRO A 295 -44.49 11.44 10.50
CA PRO A 295 -45.93 11.29 10.73
C PRO A 295 -46.70 12.60 10.58
#